data_AF-A0A2A5NXQ6-F1
#
_entry.id   AF-A0A2A5NXQ6-F1
#
_cell.length_a   1.000
_cell.length_b   1.000
_cell.length_c   1.000
_cell.angle_alpha   90.00
_cell.angle_beta   90.00
_cell.angle_gamma   90.00
#
_symmetry.space_group_name_H-M   'P 1'
#
loop_
_entity.id
_entity.type
_entity.pdbx_description
1 polymer ?
#
loop_
_entity_poly.entity_id
_entity_poly.type
_entity_poly.pdbx_seq_one_letter_code
_entity_poly.pdbx_strand_id
1 'polypeptide(L)'
;MGGRRFVKLVKRRVPWLEHVIERGDEAGDLNVDEALSARVPSGSLCVRCKASRMLCGKPTCPILVKLRAYLKVEPQLRGLSVEGTSPPAVFVGRLGYPYVDVGPLVPPVRGDTSIYDSPERWLHEGVDVEGVVEMRMRLVRGRHRVHVEDAEGPDRLLEAVQEAALSARPVDAEMELKSRPRASIILDDDVQPIGPSAPMEDVRVEVHGHNAPLERVYGDADLKAEEAIMELYRRGVPITQIQRALSVGLMGVRGRRRLVPTRWSITAVDSIVSRRLIEDEVKHMEELSEYRVYSVNVMGNEFVVLMLPGKWSYESIEAWCPGTDS
;
A
#
# COMPACT_ATOMS: atom_id res chain seq x y z
N MET A 1 16.49 56.70 -4.23
CA MET A 1 15.34 55.95 -4.78
C MET A 1 15.51 54.48 -4.40
N GLY A 2 14.81 54.03 -3.36
CA GLY A 2 14.93 52.66 -2.85
C GLY A 2 14.26 51.66 -3.79
N GLY A 3 15.05 50.78 -4.39
CA GLY A 3 14.57 49.70 -5.24
C GLY A 3 13.72 48.72 -4.43
N ARG A 4 12.43 48.64 -4.75
CA ARG A 4 11.52 47.63 -4.21
C ARG A 4 11.98 46.27 -4.73
N ARG A 5 12.54 45.43 -3.84
CA ARG A 5 12.71 43.99 -4.10
C ARG A 5 11.32 43.38 -4.24
N PHE A 6 10.98 42.97 -5.46
CA PHE A 6 9.83 42.10 -5.70
C PHE A 6 10.15 40.72 -5.14
N VAL A 7 9.74 40.46 -3.90
CA VAL A 7 9.68 39.09 -3.37
C VAL A 7 8.48 38.45 -4.07
N LYS A 8 8.76 37.55 -5.02
CA LYS A 8 7.74 36.76 -5.69
C LYS A 8 7.12 35.84 -4.62
N LEU A 9 5.98 36.24 -4.07
CA LEU A 9 5.20 35.41 -3.15
C LEU A 9 4.69 34.19 -3.95
N VAL A 10 5.47 33.11 -3.90
CA VAL A 10 5.06 31.81 -4.43
C VAL A 10 3.87 31.36 -3.57
N LYS A 11 2.66 31.33 -4.16
CA LYS A 11 1.47 30.82 -3.49
C LYS A 11 1.70 29.35 -3.14
N ARG A 12 1.92 29.05 -1.86
CA ARG A 12 2.12 27.68 -1.35
C ARG A 12 0.90 26.81 -1.64
N ARG A 13 1.11 25.55 -2.02
CA ARG A 13 0.01 24.60 -2.34
C ARG A 13 -0.65 24.00 -1.10
N VAL A 14 0.01 24.04 0.07
CA VAL A 14 -0.57 23.60 1.36
C VAL A 14 -0.46 24.71 2.43
N PRO A 15 -1.16 25.87 2.25
CA PRO A 15 -0.95 27.07 3.07
C PRO A 15 -1.18 26.85 4.58
N TRP A 16 -1.98 25.85 4.95
CA TRP A 16 -2.37 25.60 6.33
C TRP A 16 -1.39 24.70 7.10
N LEU A 17 -0.32 24.20 6.47
CA LEU A 17 0.79 23.48 7.11
C LEU A 17 2.12 24.24 7.07
N GLU A 18 2.12 25.49 6.61
CA GLU A 18 3.30 26.36 6.50
C GLU A 18 4.09 26.43 7.81
N HIS A 19 3.40 26.61 8.93
CA HIS A 19 4.01 26.67 10.27
C HIS A 19 4.64 25.36 10.75
N VAL A 20 4.28 24.22 10.15
CA VAL A 20 4.87 22.91 10.47
C VAL A 20 6.15 22.72 9.64
N ILE A 21 6.08 23.06 8.36
CA ILE A 21 7.18 22.88 7.42
C ILE A 21 8.35 23.80 7.78
N GLU A 22 8.10 25.01 8.26
CA GLU A 22 9.13 25.99 8.65
C GLU A 22 9.80 25.73 10.00
N ARG A 23 9.18 24.93 10.88
CA ARG A 23 9.66 24.68 12.25
C ARG A 23 10.58 23.47 12.38
N GLY A 24 10.66 22.61 11.37
CA GLY A 24 11.68 21.56 11.36
C GLY A 24 13.04 22.19 11.05
N ASP A 25 14.07 21.90 11.84
CA ASP A 25 15.48 22.30 11.62
C ASP A 25 16.07 21.85 10.26
N GLU A 26 15.25 21.25 9.39
CA GLU A 26 15.61 20.71 8.07
C GLU A 26 15.16 21.59 6.89
N ALA A 27 14.45 22.70 7.13
CA ALA A 27 13.88 23.55 6.07
C ALA A 27 14.81 24.66 5.56
N GLY A 28 16.08 24.33 5.30
CA GLY A 28 16.94 25.11 4.42
C GLY A 28 16.75 24.64 2.97
N ASP A 29 16.33 25.53 2.07
CA ASP A 29 16.24 25.33 0.60
C ASP A 29 15.31 24.23 0.05
N LEU A 30 14.48 23.57 0.87
CA LEU A 30 13.53 22.56 0.38
C LEU A 30 12.29 23.21 -0.26
N ASN A 31 12.20 23.19 -1.59
CA ASN A 31 10.97 23.47 -2.34
C ASN A 31 9.94 22.31 -2.20
N VAL A 32 9.58 21.95 -0.96
CA VAL A 32 8.59 20.92 -0.61
C VAL A 32 7.24 21.17 -1.29
N ASP A 33 6.95 22.45 -1.58
CA ASP A 33 5.68 22.94 -2.14
C ASP A 33 5.34 22.45 -3.57
N GLU A 34 6.34 22.03 -4.37
CA GLU A 34 6.09 21.52 -5.73
C GLU A 34 5.83 19.99 -5.76
N ALA A 35 6.40 19.27 -4.79
CA ALA A 35 6.42 17.81 -4.75
C ALA A 35 5.37 17.22 -3.79
N LEU A 36 4.81 18.03 -2.87
CA LEU A 36 3.82 17.58 -1.88
C LEU A 36 2.45 18.19 -2.13
N SER A 37 1.42 17.34 -2.17
CA SER A 37 0.01 17.77 -2.15
C SER A 37 -0.68 17.19 -0.91
N ALA A 38 -1.66 17.90 -0.34
CA ALA A 38 -2.49 17.38 0.73
C ALA A 38 -3.96 17.34 0.29
N ARG A 39 -4.62 16.22 0.50
CA ARG A 39 -6.07 16.08 0.29
C ARG A 39 -6.72 15.73 1.60
N VAL A 40 -7.73 16.51 1.97
CA VAL A 40 -8.45 16.36 3.23
C VAL A 40 -9.94 16.31 2.91
N PRO A 41 -10.72 15.37 3.47
CA PRO A 41 -12.17 15.33 3.31
C PRO A 41 -12.83 16.65 3.74
N SER A 42 -13.88 17.03 3.04
CA SER A 42 -14.67 18.23 3.37
C SER A 42 -15.22 18.11 4.79
N GLY A 43 -15.07 19.17 5.59
CA GLY A 43 -15.52 19.19 6.98
C GLY A 43 -14.57 18.54 8.00
N SER A 44 -13.42 18.02 7.56
CA SER A 44 -12.44 17.39 8.46
C SER A 44 -11.92 18.37 9.53
N LEU A 45 -11.89 17.88 10.78
CA LEU A 45 -11.29 18.56 11.92
C LEU A 45 -9.80 18.87 11.69
N CYS A 46 -9.12 18.11 10.82
CA CYS A 46 -7.70 18.30 10.50
C CYS A 46 -7.39 19.68 9.91
N VAL A 47 -8.29 20.25 9.09
CA VAL A 47 -8.12 21.58 8.50
C VAL A 47 -8.15 22.66 9.59
N ARG A 48 -8.99 22.49 10.61
CA ARG A 48 -9.06 23.39 11.78
C ARG A 48 -7.91 23.16 12.74
N CYS A 49 -7.53 21.90 12.94
CA CYS A 49 -6.46 21.45 13.81
C CYS A 49 -5.08 21.93 13.32
N LYS A 50 -4.88 21.99 12.00
CA LYS A 50 -3.62 22.35 11.34
C LYS A 50 -2.41 21.60 11.91
N ALA A 51 -2.62 20.32 12.22
CA ALA A 51 -1.62 19.44 12.82
C ALA A 51 -0.95 19.99 14.12
N SER A 52 -1.63 20.87 14.86
CA SER A 52 -1.05 21.52 16.06
C SER A 52 -1.86 21.34 17.35
N ARG A 53 -3.13 20.96 17.23
CA ARG A 53 -4.09 20.95 18.37
C ARG A 53 -4.66 19.59 18.71
N MET A 54 -4.27 18.53 17.99
CA MET A 54 -4.73 17.16 18.19
C MET A 54 -6.26 17.00 18.32
N LEU A 55 -7.04 17.81 17.59
CA LEU A 55 -8.52 17.82 17.68
C LEU A 55 -9.20 16.49 17.34
N CYS A 56 -8.47 15.54 16.75
CA CYS A 56 -8.96 14.20 16.44
C CYS A 56 -8.81 13.21 17.60
N GLY A 57 -8.17 13.59 18.71
CA GLY A 57 -7.98 12.72 19.88
C GLY A 57 -6.98 11.57 19.68
N LYS A 58 -6.39 11.41 18.49
CA LYS A 58 -5.35 10.41 18.22
C LYS A 58 -4.06 10.75 19.00
N PRO A 59 -3.25 9.76 19.42
CA PRO A 59 -2.00 9.99 20.17
C PRO A 59 -0.96 10.77 19.35
N THR A 60 -0.83 10.45 18.05
CA THR A 60 0.02 11.17 17.10
C THR A 60 -0.80 11.70 15.93
N CYS A 61 -0.45 12.90 15.43
CA CYS A 61 -1.14 13.49 14.28
C CYS A 61 -0.79 12.73 12.98
N PRO A 62 -1.76 12.12 12.27
CA PRO A 62 -1.47 11.37 11.04
C PRO A 62 -0.82 12.21 9.94
N ILE A 63 -1.09 13.51 9.90
CA ILE A 63 -0.44 14.45 8.97
C ILE A 63 1.05 14.51 9.25
N LEU A 64 1.43 14.67 10.53
CA LEU A 64 2.83 14.82 10.93
C LEU A 64 3.60 13.53 10.70
N VAL A 65 3.01 12.37 11.01
CA VAL A 65 3.63 11.06 10.74
C VAL A 65 3.92 10.92 9.25
N LYS A 66 2.93 11.16 8.39
CA LYS A 66 3.09 11.10 6.92
C LYS A 66 4.10 12.13 6.40
N LEU A 67 4.07 13.36 6.91
CA LEU A 67 5.00 14.42 6.52
C LEU A 67 6.44 14.09 6.90
N ARG A 68 6.68 13.66 8.14
CA ARG A 68 8.01 13.24 8.61
C ARG A 68 8.55 12.07 7.80
N ALA A 69 7.72 11.05 7.57
CA ALA A 69 8.10 9.91 6.73
C ALA A 69 8.45 10.34 5.30
N TYR A 70 7.72 11.30 4.72
CA TYR A 70 8.06 11.88 3.41
C TYR A 70 9.38 12.65 3.42
N LEU A 71 9.62 13.50 4.43
CA LEU A 71 10.86 14.29 4.53
C LEU A 71 12.11 13.41 4.64
N LYS A 72 12.00 12.23 5.27
CA LYS A 72 13.10 11.24 5.32
C LYS A 72 13.49 10.72 3.93
N VAL A 73 12.53 10.56 3.01
CA VAL A 73 12.80 9.97 1.68
C VAL A 73 13.02 11.03 0.59
N GLU A 74 12.47 12.25 0.73
CA GLU A 74 12.56 13.33 -0.27
C GLU A 74 13.97 13.57 -0.83
N PRO A 75 15.05 13.60 -0.02
CA PRO A 75 16.39 13.88 -0.55
C PRO A 75 16.85 12.87 -1.61
N GLN A 76 16.37 11.63 -1.51
CA GLN A 76 16.67 10.55 -2.44
C GLN A 76 15.81 10.58 -3.71
N LEU A 77 14.78 11.44 -3.76
CA LEU A 77 13.79 11.54 -4.86
C LEU A 77 13.97 12.78 -5.73
N ARG A 78 15.11 13.47 -5.63
CA ARG A 78 15.42 14.68 -6.42
C ARG A 78 15.75 14.38 -7.88
N GLY A 79 16.13 13.13 -8.17
CA GLY A 79 16.46 12.65 -9.51
C GLY A 79 15.25 12.29 -10.37
N LEU A 80 15.54 11.81 -11.57
CA LEU A 80 14.58 11.16 -12.48
C LEU A 80 14.78 9.65 -12.55
N SER A 81 15.70 9.09 -11.76
CA SER A 81 15.86 7.64 -11.60
C SER A 81 15.66 7.27 -10.14
N VAL A 82 15.13 6.08 -9.91
CA VAL A 82 15.03 5.47 -8.58
C VAL A 82 15.48 4.02 -8.72
N GLU A 83 16.45 3.64 -7.90
CA GLU A 83 16.97 2.28 -7.83
C GLU A 83 16.82 1.75 -6.40
N GLY A 84 16.59 0.45 -6.29
CA GLY A 84 16.71 -0.26 -5.02
C GLY A 84 16.15 -1.66 -5.10
N THR A 85 15.99 -2.29 -3.95
CA THR A 85 15.46 -3.65 -3.86
C THR A 85 13.97 -3.55 -3.51
N SER A 86 13.07 -3.90 -4.44
CA SER A 86 11.61 -3.88 -4.25
C SER A 86 11.12 -5.13 -3.53
N PRO A 87 10.12 -5.06 -2.61
CA PRO A 87 9.49 -6.20 -1.94
C PRO A 87 8.50 -6.98 -2.83
N PRO A 88 8.97 -7.33 -4.03
CA PRO A 88 8.22 -7.45 -5.29
C PRO A 88 6.86 -6.76 -5.35
N ALA A 89 6.74 -5.57 -4.75
CA ALA A 89 5.43 -4.94 -4.60
C ALA A 89 5.07 -4.15 -5.85
N VAL A 90 3.80 -4.19 -6.21
CA VAL A 90 3.24 -3.57 -7.42
C VAL A 90 1.93 -2.89 -7.08
N PHE A 91 1.47 -1.98 -7.91
CA PHE A 91 0.13 -1.43 -7.79
C PHE A 91 -0.59 -1.41 -9.14
N VAL A 92 -1.90 -1.53 -9.08
CA VAL A 92 -2.82 -1.28 -10.19
C VAL A 92 -3.89 -0.29 -9.71
N GLY A 93 -3.93 0.86 -10.37
CA GLY A 93 -4.85 1.95 -10.07
C GLY A 93 -6.29 1.62 -10.50
N ARG A 94 -7.27 2.30 -9.89
CA ARG A 94 -8.69 2.21 -10.28
C ARG A 94 -9.17 3.40 -11.11
N LEU A 95 -8.40 4.48 -11.14
CA LEU A 95 -8.80 5.73 -11.77
C LEU A 95 -8.62 5.62 -13.29
N GLY A 96 -9.69 5.85 -14.05
CA GLY A 96 -9.65 5.79 -15.51
C GLY A 96 -10.02 4.43 -16.12
N TYR A 97 -10.47 3.47 -15.31
CA TYR A 97 -10.91 2.15 -15.76
C TYR A 97 -11.81 2.25 -17.02
N PRO A 98 -11.55 1.47 -18.09
CA PRO A 98 -10.66 0.31 -18.16
C PRO A 98 -9.17 0.62 -18.47
N TYR A 99 -8.77 1.89 -18.55
CA TYR A 99 -7.35 2.27 -18.66
C TYR A 99 -6.79 2.66 -17.30
N VAL A 100 -5.84 1.87 -16.80
CA VAL A 100 -5.35 1.96 -15.42
C VAL A 100 -3.85 2.28 -15.38
N ASP A 101 -3.44 2.99 -14.33
CA ASP A 101 -2.01 3.15 -14.01
C ASP A 101 -1.51 1.87 -13.32
N VAL A 102 -0.45 1.27 -13.84
CA VAL A 102 0.26 0.11 -13.27
C VAL A 102 1.72 0.45 -13.07
N GLY A 103 2.37 -0.22 -12.11
CA GLY A 103 3.82 -0.10 -11.95
C GLY A 103 4.37 -0.81 -10.71
N PRO A 104 5.71 -0.92 -10.64
CA PRO A 104 6.38 -1.44 -9.46
C PRO A 104 6.37 -0.41 -8.33
N LEU A 105 6.63 -0.90 -7.12
CA LEU A 105 6.86 -0.13 -5.91
C LEU A 105 8.33 -0.29 -5.52
N VAL A 106 9.17 0.67 -5.90
CA VAL A 106 10.63 0.57 -5.70
C VAL A 106 11.05 1.56 -4.62
N PRO A 107 11.65 1.10 -3.52
CA PRO A 107 12.21 1.99 -2.51
C PRO A 107 13.65 2.40 -2.87
N PRO A 108 14.10 3.62 -2.56
CA PRO A 108 15.47 4.08 -2.82
C PRO A 108 16.48 3.51 -1.80
N VAL A 109 16.40 2.21 -1.52
CA VAL A 109 17.26 1.49 -0.59
C VAL A 109 17.54 0.09 -1.12
N ARG A 110 18.72 -0.46 -0.83
CA ARG A 110 19.09 -1.85 -1.13
C ARG A 110 19.07 -2.70 0.13
N GLY A 111 18.81 -4.00 -0.02
CA GLY A 111 18.77 -4.97 1.08
C GLY A 111 17.44 -5.72 1.16
N ASP A 112 17.19 -6.38 2.28
CA ASP A 112 15.91 -7.07 2.50
C ASP A 112 14.80 -6.06 2.79
N THR A 113 13.99 -5.78 1.78
CA THR A 113 12.83 -4.90 1.88
C THR A 113 11.53 -5.67 2.04
N SER A 114 11.55 -7.01 2.15
CA SER A 114 10.34 -7.86 2.18
C SER A 114 9.28 -7.38 3.17
N ILE A 115 9.71 -6.86 4.31
CA ILE A 115 8.83 -6.31 5.34
C ILE A 115 8.03 -5.08 4.86
N TYR A 116 8.43 -4.34 3.82
CA TYR A 116 7.74 -3.12 3.37
C TYR A 116 6.37 -3.39 2.70
N ASP A 117 6.12 -4.63 2.27
CA ASP A 117 4.86 -5.09 1.66
C ASP A 117 4.44 -6.46 2.22
N SER A 118 4.61 -6.65 3.54
CA SER A 118 4.18 -7.87 4.24
C SER A 118 3.28 -7.54 5.44
N PRO A 119 2.02 -7.11 5.22
CA PRO A 119 1.04 -6.90 6.29
C PRO A 119 0.94 -8.05 7.30
N GLU A 120 1.05 -9.29 6.81
CA GLU A 120 1.03 -10.50 7.64
C GLU A 120 2.19 -10.54 8.65
N ARG A 121 3.36 -9.97 8.31
CA ARG A 121 4.54 -9.93 9.18
C ARG A 121 4.51 -8.74 10.15
N TRP A 122 3.90 -7.62 9.78
CA TRP A 122 3.88 -6.42 10.64
C TRP A 122 3.32 -6.70 12.03
N LEU A 123 2.24 -7.49 12.10
CA LEU A 123 1.64 -7.88 13.36
C LEU A 123 2.58 -8.76 14.20
N HIS A 124 3.16 -9.81 13.59
CA HIS A 124 4.02 -10.74 14.29
C HIS A 124 5.34 -10.13 14.75
N GLU A 125 5.84 -9.13 14.03
CA GLU A 125 7.11 -8.44 14.35
C GLU A 125 6.90 -7.18 15.21
N GLY A 126 5.67 -6.88 15.61
CA GLY A 126 5.37 -5.74 16.49
C GLY A 126 5.65 -4.38 15.84
N VAL A 127 5.47 -4.27 14.52
CA VAL A 127 5.64 -3.02 13.80
C VAL A 127 4.52 -2.06 14.18
N ASP A 128 4.89 -0.83 14.57
CA ASP A 128 3.93 0.20 14.94
C ASP A 128 3.41 1.00 13.72
N VAL A 129 2.43 1.87 13.96
CA VAL A 129 1.82 2.68 12.89
C VAL A 129 2.85 3.57 12.19
N GLU A 130 3.78 4.15 12.95
CA GLU A 130 4.82 5.04 12.39
C GLU A 130 5.78 4.27 11.48
N GLY A 131 6.20 3.06 11.89
CA GLY A 131 7.01 2.15 11.11
C GLY A 131 6.31 1.72 9.81
N VAL A 132 5.02 1.36 9.87
CA VAL A 132 4.23 1.07 8.66
C VAL A 132 4.20 2.29 7.73
N VAL A 133 3.90 3.48 8.25
CA VAL A 133 3.87 4.70 7.43
C VAL A 133 5.25 4.98 6.80
N GLU A 134 6.33 4.81 7.55
CA GLU A 134 7.69 4.99 7.03
C GLU A 134 8.02 4.02 5.90
N MET A 135 7.80 2.72 6.10
CA MET A 135 8.03 1.71 5.07
C MET A 135 7.21 1.99 3.80
N ARG A 136 5.92 2.29 3.96
CA ARG A 136 5.01 2.55 2.83
C ARG A 136 5.32 3.86 2.11
N MET A 137 5.82 4.88 2.81
CA MET A 137 6.25 6.13 2.20
C MET A 137 7.55 6.01 1.41
N ARG A 138 8.41 5.04 1.74
CA ARG A 138 9.63 4.75 0.96
C ARG A 138 9.33 4.12 -0.39
N LEU A 139 8.18 3.46 -0.56
CA LEU A 139 7.80 2.78 -1.80
C LEU A 139 7.37 3.79 -2.87
N VAL A 140 8.29 4.12 -3.78
CA VAL A 140 8.04 5.02 -4.90
C VAL A 140 7.31 4.27 -6.01
N ARG A 141 6.28 4.89 -6.58
CA ARG A 141 5.40 4.30 -7.58
C ARG A 141 5.69 4.86 -8.96
N GLY A 142 6.25 4.03 -9.84
CA GLY A 142 6.30 4.33 -11.29
C GLY A 142 4.90 4.16 -11.89
N ARG A 143 4.41 5.09 -12.70
CA ARG A 143 3.08 4.98 -13.32
C ARG A 143 3.21 4.81 -14.82
N HIS A 144 2.71 3.68 -15.31
CA HIS A 144 2.54 3.38 -16.72
C HIS A 144 1.06 3.12 -17.00
N ARG A 145 0.52 3.66 -18.09
CA ARG A 145 -0.92 3.58 -18.38
C ARG A 145 -1.19 2.54 -19.44
N VAL A 146 -2.00 1.54 -19.10
CA VAL A 146 -2.32 0.39 -19.95
C VAL A 146 -3.82 0.09 -19.90
N HIS A 147 -4.32 -0.67 -20.86
CA HIS A 147 -5.67 -1.22 -20.79
C HIS A 147 -5.66 -2.50 -19.93
N VAL A 148 -6.74 -2.75 -19.19
CA VAL A 148 -6.80 -3.94 -18.30
C VAL A 148 -6.68 -5.27 -19.04
N GLU A 149 -7.00 -5.30 -20.33
CA GLU A 149 -6.90 -6.51 -21.16
C GLU A 149 -5.47 -6.81 -21.63
N ASP A 150 -4.56 -5.84 -21.49
CA ASP A 150 -3.15 -6.01 -21.88
C ASP A 150 -2.40 -6.96 -20.94
N ALA A 151 -3.04 -7.45 -19.86
CA ALA A 151 -2.46 -8.44 -18.95
C ALA A 151 -1.99 -9.74 -19.63
N GLU A 152 -2.60 -10.13 -20.75
CA GLU A 152 -2.21 -11.34 -21.51
C GLU A 152 -1.24 -11.07 -22.66
N GLY A 153 -1.17 -9.82 -23.11
CA GLY A 153 -0.23 -9.37 -24.15
C GLY A 153 0.47 -8.12 -23.66
N PRO A 154 1.27 -8.23 -22.58
CA PRO A 154 1.85 -7.07 -21.94
C PRO A 154 2.87 -6.40 -22.85
N ASP A 155 2.97 -5.07 -22.77
CA ASP A 155 4.16 -4.40 -23.26
C ASP A 155 5.35 -4.65 -22.31
N ARG A 156 6.54 -4.25 -22.75
CA ARG A 156 7.78 -4.47 -22.00
C ARG A 156 7.72 -3.95 -20.56
N LEU A 157 7.04 -2.83 -20.31
CA LEU A 157 6.96 -2.26 -18.97
C LEU A 157 6.02 -3.08 -18.09
N LEU A 158 4.86 -3.49 -18.61
CA LEU A 158 3.93 -4.35 -17.88
C LEU A 158 4.51 -5.75 -17.65
N GLU A 159 5.26 -6.29 -18.61
CA GLU A 159 5.94 -7.57 -18.50
C GLU A 159 6.93 -7.55 -17.33
N ALA A 160 7.77 -6.52 -17.22
CA ALA A 160 8.69 -6.34 -16.09
C ALA A 160 7.95 -6.22 -14.73
N VAL A 161 6.77 -5.61 -14.69
CA VAL A 161 5.94 -5.57 -13.47
C VAL A 161 5.38 -6.95 -13.13
N GLN A 162 4.96 -7.73 -14.12
CA GLN A 162 4.48 -9.10 -13.94
C GLN A 162 5.61 -10.03 -13.48
N GLU A 163 6.82 -9.89 -14.04
CA GLU A 163 8.02 -10.60 -13.62
C GLU A 163 8.38 -10.28 -12.16
N ALA A 164 8.37 -9.01 -11.77
CA ALA A 164 8.55 -8.60 -10.38
C ALA A 164 7.52 -9.29 -9.48
N ALA A 165 6.24 -9.26 -9.86
CA ALA A 165 5.15 -9.81 -9.07
C ALA A 165 5.22 -11.33 -8.86
N LEU A 166 5.81 -12.07 -9.82
CA LEU A 166 6.07 -13.51 -9.73
C LEU A 166 7.17 -13.86 -8.72
N SER A 167 8.04 -12.92 -8.36
CA SER A 167 9.12 -13.19 -7.41
C SER A 167 8.58 -13.46 -5.99
N ALA A 168 9.17 -14.46 -5.34
CA ALA A 168 8.95 -14.74 -3.92
C ALA A 168 9.82 -13.86 -3.00
N ARG A 169 10.89 -13.25 -3.52
CA ARG A 169 11.89 -12.51 -2.76
C ARG A 169 12.05 -11.07 -3.29
N PRO A 170 12.61 -10.15 -2.48
CA PRO A 170 12.95 -8.82 -2.96
C PRO A 170 13.73 -8.87 -4.28
N VAL A 171 13.34 -8.02 -5.24
CA VAL A 171 13.92 -7.95 -6.59
C VAL A 171 14.68 -6.65 -6.75
N ASP A 172 15.81 -6.66 -7.44
CA ASP A 172 16.48 -5.42 -7.77
C ASP A 172 15.72 -4.72 -8.89
N ALA A 173 15.41 -3.45 -8.70
CA ALA A 173 14.62 -2.69 -9.65
C ALA A 173 15.22 -1.29 -9.85
N GLU A 174 15.25 -0.87 -11.10
CA GLU A 174 15.63 0.47 -11.52
C GLU A 174 14.49 1.03 -12.38
N MET A 175 14.03 2.23 -12.07
CA MET A 175 13.03 2.92 -12.88
C MET A 175 13.51 4.31 -13.30
N GLU A 176 13.27 4.62 -14.57
CA GLU A 176 13.44 5.96 -15.14
C GLU A 176 12.08 6.66 -15.20
N LEU A 177 12.05 7.92 -14.77
CA LEU A 177 10.84 8.70 -14.55
C LEU A 177 10.79 9.92 -15.47
N LYS A 178 9.60 10.21 -15.98
CA LYS A 178 9.34 11.41 -16.80
C LYS A 178 9.35 12.71 -16.00
N SER A 179 9.23 12.61 -14.68
CA SER A 179 9.21 13.74 -13.77
C SER A 179 9.57 13.30 -12.36
N ARG A 180 9.99 14.24 -11.50
CA ARG A 180 10.25 13.96 -10.08
C ARG A 180 9.02 13.34 -9.39
N PRO A 181 9.20 12.29 -8.57
CA PRO A 181 8.14 11.73 -7.74
C PRO A 181 7.45 12.79 -6.88
N ARG A 182 6.12 12.74 -6.84
CA ARG A 182 5.31 13.63 -6.01
C ARG A 182 4.54 12.82 -4.98
N ALA A 183 4.54 13.29 -3.74
CA ALA A 183 3.78 12.72 -2.65
C ALA A 183 2.40 13.39 -2.54
N SER A 184 1.43 12.60 -2.06
CA SER A 184 0.13 13.10 -1.67
C SER A 184 -0.21 12.63 -0.27
N ILE A 185 -0.31 13.57 0.68
CA ILE A 185 -0.82 13.28 2.02
C ILE A 185 -2.34 13.29 1.94
N ILE A 186 -2.91 12.10 1.80
CA ILE A 186 -4.35 11.88 1.85
C ILE A 186 -4.73 11.59 3.30
N LEU A 187 -5.60 12.42 3.88
CA LEU A 187 -6.15 12.25 5.23
C LEU A 187 -7.51 11.57 5.16
N ASP A 188 -7.47 10.29 4.87
CA ASP A 188 -8.63 9.42 4.80
C ASP A 188 -8.28 8.18 5.62
N ASP A 189 -9.15 7.81 6.56
CA ASP A 189 -8.93 6.67 7.45
C ASP A 189 -9.04 5.35 6.65
N ASP A 190 -9.71 5.34 5.49
CA ASP A 190 -9.85 4.18 4.61
C ASP A 190 -8.68 4.01 3.62
N VAL A 191 -7.70 4.92 3.64
CA VAL A 191 -6.59 4.95 2.69
C VAL A 191 -5.27 4.66 3.39
N GLN A 192 -4.70 3.49 3.09
CA GLN A 192 -3.34 3.13 3.48
C GLN A 192 -2.35 4.23 3.07
N PRO A 193 -1.24 4.42 3.82
CA PRO A 193 -0.19 5.35 3.41
C PRO A 193 0.31 5.01 2.00
N ILE A 194 0.31 6.02 1.12
CA ILE A 194 0.70 5.87 -0.28
C ILE A 194 1.99 6.64 -0.51
N GLY A 195 3.03 5.95 -0.96
CA GLY A 195 4.30 6.58 -1.30
C GLY A 195 4.24 7.51 -2.53
N PRO A 196 5.31 8.30 -2.74
CA PRO A 196 5.44 9.23 -3.87
C PRO A 196 5.27 8.52 -5.22
N SER A 197 4.83 9.26 -6.23
CA SER A 197 4.62 8.68 -7.56
C SER A 197 4.98 9.61 -8.70
N ALA A 198 5.41 9.04 -9.83
CA ALA A 198 5.71 9.74 -11.07
C ALA A 198 5.38 8.87 -12.29
N PRO A 199 5.04 9.46 -13.45
CA PRO A 199 4.98 8.71 -14.69
C PRO A 199 6.36 8.12 -15.04
N MET A 200 6.36 6.89 -15.53
CA MET A 200 7.57 6.14 -15.85
C MET A 200 7.89 6.22 -17.35
N GLU A 201 9.17 6.20 -17.68
CA GLU A 201 9.71 6.04 -19.03
C GLU A 201 10.19 4.60 -19.23
N ASP A 202 10.97 4.08 -18.28
CA ASP A 202 11.56 2.74 -18.33
C ASP A 202 11.55 2.07 -16.95
N VAL A 203 11.55 0.74 -16.93
CA VAL A 203 11.82 -0.09 -15.76
C VAL A 203 12.68 -1.29 -16.14
N ARG A 204 13.62 -1.63 -15.27
CA ARG A 204 14.37 -2.89 -15.29
C ARG A 204 14.18 -3.58 -13.96
N VAL A 205 13.90 -4.87 -14.03
CA VAL A 205 13.73 -5.73 -12.85
C VAL A 205 14.66 -6.91 -13.02
N GLU A 206 15.43 -7.20 -11.98
CA GLU A 206 16.25 -8.40 -11.87
C GLU A 206 15.69 -9.28 -10.77
N VAL A 207 15.17 -10.44 -11.18
CA VAL A 207 14.47 -11.37 -10.28
C VAL A 207 15.45 -12.35 -9.67
N HIS A 208 15.54 -12.33 -8.34
CA HIS A 208 16.41 -13.20 -7.56
C HIS A 208 15.60 -14.25 -6.76
N GLY A 209 14.87 -15.11 -7.46
CA GLY A 209 14.16 -16.23 -6.82
C GLY A 209 12.96 -16.76 -7.60
N HIS A 210 12.69 -18.05 -7.42
CA HIS A 210 11.57 -18.75 -8.04
C HIS A 210 10.38 -18.85 -7.09
N ASN A 211 9.18 -18.66 -7.62
CA ASN A 211 7.93 -18.93 -6.90
C ASN A 211 7.14 -20.01 -7.63
N ALA A 212 7.58 -21.26 -7.48
CA ALA A 212 7.00 -22.40 -8.19
C ALA A 212 5.46 -22.51 -8.08
N PRO A 213 4.82 -22.24 -6.92
CA PRO A 213 3.37 -22.18 -6.84
C PRO A 213 2.74 -21.13 -7.78
N LEU A 214 3.28 -19.90 -7.81
CA LEU A 214 2.80 -18.82 -8.67
C LEU A 214 3.09 -19.09 -10.15
N GLU A 215 4.31 -19.52 -10.48
CA GLU A 215 4.71 -19.84 -11.86
C GLU A 215 3.81 -20.92 -12.46
N ARG A 216 3.47 -21.94 -11.67
CA ARG A 216 2.56 -23.00 -12.09
C ARG A 216 1.13 -22.49 -12.34
N VAL A 217 0.60 -21.65 -11.45
CA VAL A 217 -0.70 -21.00 -11.66
C VAL A 217 -0.69 -20.11 -12.90
N TYR A 218 0.40 -19.36 -13.10
CA TYR A 218 0.57 -18.50 -14.26
C TYR A 218 0.64 -19.29 -15.58
N GLY A 219 1.31 -20.43 -15.57
CA GLY A 219 1.42 -21.33 -16.72
C GLY A 219 0.12 -22.08 -17.07
N ASP A 220 -0.81 -22.22 -16.13
CA ASP A 220 -2.08 -22.92 -16.34
C ASP A 220 -3.12 -22.00 -17.02
N ALA A 221 -3.36 -22.27 -18.30
CA ALA A 221 -4.24 -21.47 -19.15
C ALA A 221 -5.74 -21.76 -18.92
N ASP A 222 -6.09 -22.87 -18.30
CA ASP A 222 -7.47 -23.33 -18.13
C ASP A 222 -7.96 -23.18 -16.68
N LEU A 223 -7.04 -22.93 -15.75
CA LEU A 223 -7.33 -22.72 -14.33
C LEU A 223 -8.12 -21.44 -14.07
N LYS A 224 -9.27 -21.57 -13.42
CA LYS A 224 -10.06 -20.42 -12.99
C LYS A 224 -9.34 -19.67 -11.87
N ALA A 225 -9.48 -18.34 -11.85
CA ALA A 225 -8.84 -17.50 -10.84
C ALA A 225 -9.22 -17.90 -9.40
N GLU A 226 -10.48 -18.27 -9.17
CA GLU A 226 -10.94 -18.73 -7.85
C GLU A 226 -10.22 -20.01 -7.39
N GLU A 227 -10.06 -20.98 -8.29
CA GLU A 227 -9.38 -22.25 -8.02
C GLU A 227 -7.88 -22.03 -7.80
N ALA A 228 -7.26 -21.16 -8.61
CA ALA A 228 -5.88 -20.72 -8.44
C ALA A 228 -5.64 -20.07 -7.07
N ILE A 229 -6.52 -19.15 -6.65
CA ILE A 229 -6.45 -18.46 -5.34
C ILE A 229 -6.47 -19.50 -4.22
N MET A 230 -7.43 -20.42 -4.24
CA MET A 230 -7.56 -21.44 -3.20
C MET A 230 -6.39 -22.42 -3.19
N GLU A 231 -5.85 -22.76 -4.36
CA GLU A 231 -4.69 -23.61 -4.43
C GLU A 231 -3.44 -22.94 -3.83
N LEU A 232 -3.18 -21.68 -4.17
CA LEU A 232 -2.07 -20.92 -3.59
C LEU A 232 -2.22 -20.78 -2.07
N TYR A 233 -3.44 -20.46 -1.62
CA TYR A 233 -3.77 -20.32 -0.20
C TYR A 233 -3.49 -21.62 0.56
N ARG A 234 -3.99 -22.77 0.08
CA ARG A 234 -3.78 -24.09 0.72
C ARG A 234 -2.31 -24.53 0.71
N ARG A 235 -1.51 -24.05 -0.24
CA ARG A 235 -0.06 -24.27 -0.30
C ARG A 235 0.73 -23.34 0.64
N GLY A 236 0.07 -22.46 1.38
CA GLY A 236 0.70 -21.54 2.33
C GLY A 236 1.38 -20.34 1.66
N VAL A 237 1.01 -19.99 0.42
CA VAL A 237 1.49 -18.75 -0.21
C VAL A 237 0.86 -17.56 0.53
N PRO A 238 1.65 -16.54 0.96
CA PRO A 238 1.10 -15.38 1.66
C PRO A 238 -0.02 -14.70 0.88
N ILE A 239 -1.08 -14.28 1.58
CA ILE A 239 -2.27 -13.68 0.95
C ILE A 239 -1.89 -12.45 0.13
N THR A 240 -0.97 -11.62 0.62
CA THR A 240 -0.49 -10.43 -0.10
C THR A 240 0.12 -10.79 -1.46
N GLN A 241 0.81 -11.94 -1.58
CA GLN A 241 1.34 -12.41 -2.87
C GLN A 241 0.22 -12.87 -3.81
N ILE A 242 -0.82 -13.53 -3.29
CA ILE A 242 -1.99 -13.97 -4.07
C ILE A 242 -2.75 -12.75 -4.60
N GLN A 243 -2.99 -11.75 -3.74
CA GLN A 243 -3.61 -10.47 -4.10
C GLN A 243 -2.80 -9.73 -5.16
N ARG A 244 -1.48 -9.70 -5.03
CA ARG A 244 -0.58 -9.12 -6.03
C ARG A 244 -0.72 -9.85 -7.36
N ALA A 245 -0.63 -11.18 -7.37
CA ALA A 245 -0.69 -11.97 -8.58
C ALA A 245 -2.04 -11.82 -9.31
N LEU A 246 -3.15 -11.77 -8.58
CA LEU A 246 -4.46 -11.46 -9.16
C LEU A 246 -4.51 -10.03 -9.72
N SER A 247 -3.90 -9.06 -9.02
CA SER A 247 -3.91 -7.65 -9.42
C SER A 247 -3.23 -7.42 -10.77
N VAL A 248 -2.08 -8.06 -11.00
CA VAL A 248 -1.34 -7.97 -12.28
C VAL A 248 -1.78 -8.99 -13.33
N GLY A 249 -2.89 -9.71 -13.09
CA GLY A 249 -3.49 -10.60 -14.08
C GLY A 249 -2.70 -11.91 -14.32
N LEU A 250 -1.96 -12.40 -13.34
CA LEU A 250 -1.16 -13.64 -13.46
C LEU A 250 -1.97 -14.93 -13.30
N MET A 251 -3.28 -14.86 -13.09
CA MET A 251 -4.12 -16.03 -12.87
C MET A 251 -5.48 -15.88 -13.53
N GLY A 252 -6.11 -17.01 -13.85
CA GLY A 252 -7.39 -17.10 -14.55
C GLY A 252 -7.26 -17.70 -15.94
N VAL A 253 -8.42 -18.00 -16.54
CA VAL A 253 -8.51 -18.63 -17.86
C VAL A 253 -7.95 -17.70 -18.94
N ARG A 254 -7.18 -18.23 -19.87
CA ARG A 254 -6.65 -17.51 -21.04
C ARG A 254 -7.79 -16.87 -21.85
N GLY A 255 -7.55 -15.69 -22.39
CA GLY A 255 -8.54 -14.80 -23.00
C GLY A 255 -9.29 -13.94 -21.98
N ARG A 256 -9.23 -14.28 -20.68
CA ARG A 256 -10.02 -13.64 -19.61
C ARG A 256 -9.18 -13.08 -18.47
N ARG A 257 -7.84 -13.20 -18.51
CA ARG A 257 -7.00 -12.52 -17.52
C ARG A 257 -7.06 -11.02 -17.75
N ARG A 258 -7.12 -10.26 -16.65
CA ARG A 258 -7.25 -8.80 -16.67
C ARG A 258 -6.41 -8.23 -15.54
N LEU A 259 -5.92 -7.01 -15.71
CA LEU A 259 -5.44 -6.22 -14.58
C LEU A 259 -6.62 -5.88 -13.67
N VAL A 260 -6.47 -6.19 -12.39
CA VAL A 260 -7.47 -5.91 -11.36
C VAL A 260 -6.90 -4.82 -10.45
N PRO A 261 -7.58 -3.67 -10.29
CA PRO A 261 -7.15 -2.65 -9.34
C PRO A 261 -6.85 -3.25 -7.96
N THR A 262 -5.75 -2.85 -7.33
CA THR A 262 -5.22 -3.52 -6.12
C THR A 262 -6.25 -3.65 -5.01
N ARG A 263 -7.08 -2.63 -4.79
CA ARG A 263 -8.18 -2.68 -3.81
C ARG A 263 -9.23 -3.74 -4.12
N TRP A 264 -9.59 -3.90 -5.39
CA TRP A 264 -10.53 -4.93 -5.82
C TRP A 264 -9.90 -6.31 -5.69
N SER A 265 -8.60 -6.42 -5.97
CA SER A 265 -7.86 -7.66 -5.77
C SER A 265 -7.85 -8.12 -4.31
N ILE A 266 -7.55 -7.21 -3.38
CA ILE A 266 -7.62 -7.44 -1.92
C ILE A 266 -9.01 -7.98 -1.56
N THR A 267 -10.06 -7.23 -1.92
CA THR A 267 -11.45 -7.59 -1.60
C THR A 267 -11.85 -8.94 -2.22
N ALA A 268 -11.45 -9.20 -3.47
CA ALA A 268 -11.80 -10.41 -4.20
C ALA A 268 -11.14 -11.64 -3.59
N VAL A 269 -9.84 -11.59 -3.33
CA VAL A 269 -9.10 -12.70 -2.69
C VAL A 269 -9.67 -12.99 -1.31
N ASP A 270 -9.84 -11.97 -0.47
CA ASP A 270 -10.36 -12.13 0.89
C ASP A 270 -11.77 -12.73 0.89
N SER A 271 -12.63 -12.28 -0.03
CA SER A 271 -13.99 -12.80 -0.18
C SER A 271 -14.03 -14.25 -0.67
N ILE A 272 -13.14 -14.62 -1.60
CA ILE A 272 -13.06 -15.98 -2.14
C ILE A 272 -12.55 -16.94 -1.05
N VAL A 273 -11.43 -16.60 -0.41
CA VAL A 273 -10.83 -17.42 0.64
C VAL A 273 -11.80 -17.59 1.80
N SER A 274 -12.37 -16.50 2.31
CA SER A 274 -13.31 -16.54 3.44
C SER A 274 -14.54 -17.39 3.13
N ARG A 275 -15.15 -17.21 1.95
CA ARG A 275 -16.33 -17.99 1.54
C ARG A 275 -16.01 -19.48 1.48
N ARG A 276 -14.86 -19.83 0.88
CA ARG A 276 -14.42 -21.22 0.75
C ARG A 276 -14.11 -21.86 2.09
N LEU A 277 -13.43 -21.16 3.00
CA LEU A 277 -13.22 -21.64 4.37
C LEU A 277 -14.55 -21.83 5.12
N ILE A 278 -15.49 -20.92 4.95
CA ILE A 278 -16.82 -21.04 5.56
C ILE A 278 -17.54 -22.30 5.03
N GLU A 279 -17.51 -22.51 3.72
CA GLU A 279 -18.19 -23.62 3.06
C GLU A 279 -17.53 -24.98 3.32
N ASP A 280 -16.20 -25.05 3.22
CA ASP A 280 -15.43 -26.29 3.26
C ASP A 280 -15.07 -26.71 4.70
N GLU A 281 -14.98 -25.77 5.65
CA GLU A 281 -14.45 -26.03 7.00
C GLU A 281 -15.42 -25.60 8.10
N VAL A 282 -15.72 -24.30 8.23
CA VAL A 282 -16.43 -23.75 9.40
C VAL A 282 -17.83 -24.34 9.58
N LYS A 283 -18.56 -24.59 8.49
CA LYS A 283 -19.90 -25.21 8.55
C LYS A 283 -19.90 -26.66 9.03
N HIS A 284 -18.74 -27.32 9.01
CA HIS A 284 -18.57 -28.71 9.41
C HIS A 284 -17.96 -28.88 10.81
N MET A 285 -17.60 -27.77 11.48
CA MET A 285 -17.11 -27.79 12.86
C MET A 285 -18.25 -27.99 13.86
N GLU A 286 -17.92 -28.54 15.02
CA GLU A 286 -18.87 -28.70 16.14
C GLU A 286 -19.27 -27.34 16.73
N GLU A 287 -20.47 -27.27 17.27
CA GLU A 287 -20.98 -26.06 17.94
C GLU A 287 -20.22 -25.80 19.25
N LEU A 288 -19.98 -24.51 19.54
CA LEU A 288 -19.43 -24.10 20.82
C LEU A 288 -20.51 -24.21 21.90
N SER A 289 -20.18 -24.86 23.01
CA SER A 289 -21.06 -24.97 24.18
C SER A 289 -20.81 -23.88 25.23
N GLU A 290 -19.79 -23.05 25.04
CA GLU A 290 -19.30 -22.08 26.03
C GLU A 290 -18.95 -20.74 25.39
N TYR A 291 -18.94 -19.70 26.22
CA TYR A 291 -18.43 -18.40 25.83
C TYR A 291 -16.91 -18.45 25.76
N ARG A 292 -16.34 -17.91 24.69
CA ARG A 292 -14.90 -17.72 24.57
C ARG A 292 -14.60 -16.28 24.24
N VAL A 293 -13.63 -15.70 24.93
CA VAL A 293 -13.18 -14.32 24.69
C VAL A 293 -11.73 -14.38 24.28
N TYR A 294 -11.44 -13.80 23.13
CA TYR A 294 -10.09 -13.61 22.63
C TYR A 294 -9.86 -12.12 22.51
N SER A 295 -8.70 -11.64 22.96
CA SER A 295 -8.29 -10.26 22.73
C SER A 295 -6.88 -10.20 22.15
N VAL A 296 -6.66 -9.19 21.33
CA VAL A 296 -5.35 -8.87 20.79
C VAL A 296 -5.20 -7.35 20.71
N ASN A 297 -4.06 -6.84 21.15
CA ASN A 297 -3.69 -5.45 20.92
C ASN A 297 -2.85 -5.38 19.65
N VAL A 298 -3.28 -4.57 18.70
CA VAL A 298 -2.59 -4.35 17.42
C VAL A 298 -2.45 -2.86 17.20
N MET A 299 -1.20 -2.37 17.16
CA MET A 299 -0.90 -0.99 16.82
C MET A 299 -1.65 0.06 17.69
N GLY A 300 -1.91 -0.28 18.96
CA GLY A 300 -2.64 0.57 19.90
C GLY A 300 -4.16 0.41 19.88
N ASN A 301 -4.70 -0.40 18.96
CA ASN A 301 -6.11 -0.79 18.95
C ASN A 301 -6.30 -2.12 19.66
N GLU A 302 -7.33 -2.22 20.51
CA GLU A 302 -7.71 -3.47 21.14
C GLU A 302 -8.85 -4.13 20.35
N PHE A 303 -8.60 -5.33 19.86
CA PHE A 303 -9.60 -6.15 19.18
C PHE A 303 -10.04 -7.26 20.12
N VAL A 304 -11.35 -7.36 20.33
CA VAL A 304 -11.97 -8.41 21.16
C VAL A 304 -12.92 -9.22 20.30
N VAL A 305 -12.72 -10.53 20.26
CA VAL A 305 -13.62 -11.49 19.63
C VAL A 305 -14.32 -12.28 20.74
N LEU A 306 -15.62 -12.06 20.88
CA LEU A 306 -16.50 -12.81 21.77
C LEU A 306 -17.22 -13.89 20.95
N MET A 307 -16.86 -15.14 21.17
CA MET A 307 -17.60 -16.27 20.62
C MET A 307 -18.71 -16.68 21.60
N LEU A 308 -19.92 -16.83 21.08
CA LEU A 308 -21.12 -17.17 21.85
C LEU A 308 -21.45 -18.65 21.66
N PRO A 309 -22.06 -19.33 22.66
CA PRO A 309 -22.58 -20.67 22.47
C PRO A 309 -23.60 -20.75 21.33
N GLY A 310 -23.55 -21.83 20.55
CA GLY A 310 -24.47 -22.11 19.44
C GLY A 310 -23.85 -21.99 18.05
N LYS A 311 -24.70 -21.94 17.02
CA LYS A 311 -24.28 -21.97 15.61
C LYS A 311 -23.78 -20.60 15.15
N TRP A 312 -22.49 -20.55 14.79
CA TRP A 312 -21.87 -19.44 14.06
C TRP A 312 -22.13 -18.06 14.68
N SER A 313 -22.12 -17.97 16.01
CA SER A 313 -22.42 -16.75 16.74
C SER A 313 -21.15 -16.16 17.35
N TYR A 314 -20.76 -14.98 16.88
CA TYR A 314 -19.65 -14.22 17.43
C TYR A 314 -19.91 -12.72 17.31
N GLU A 315 -19.26 -11.95 18.17
CA GLU A 315 -19.18 -10.49 18.12
C GLU A 315 -17.71 -10.08 18.01
N SER A 316 -17.42 -9.11 17.15
CA SER A 316 -16.09 -8.53 16.98
C SER A 316 -16.15 -7.05 17.37
N ILE A 317 -15.37 -6.69 18.38
CA ILE A 317 -15.35 -5.34 18.95
C ILE A 317 -13.97 -4.75 18.70
N GLU A 318 -13.92 -3.60 18.04
CA GLU A 318 -12.72 -2.77 17.95
C GLU A 318 -12.85 -1.61 18.94
N ALA A 319 -11.98 -1.60 19.94
CA ALA A 319 -11.84 -0.51 20.88
C ALA A 319 -10.59 0.31 20.53
N TRP A 320 -10.82 1.54 20.11
CA TRP A 320 -9.79 2.57 20.02
C TRP A 320 -9.57 3.09 21.43
N CYS A 321 -8.44 2.82 22.07
CA CYS A 321 -8.15 3.42 23.37
C CYS A 321 -7.71 4.87 23.19
N PRO A 322 -8.55 5.89 23.50
CA PRO A 322 -8.13 7.27 23.49
C PRO A 322 -7.65 7.60 24.91
N GLY A 323 -6.34 7.50 25.15
CA GLY A 323 -5.70 8.09 26.33
C GLY A 323 -5.60 7.22 27.59
N THR A 324 -4.71 6.24 27.59
CA THR A 324 -4.10 5.72 28.82
C THR A 324 -2.61 6.05 28.83
N ASP A 325 -2.27 7.33 28.80
CA ASP A 325 -1.05 7.83 29.43
C ASP A 325 -1.52 8.66 30.64
N SER A 326 -1.51 8.01 31.80
CA SER A 326 -1.46 8.68 33.11
C SER A 326 -0.10 9.33 33.32
#